data_AF-A0A939UZ28-F1
#
_entry.id   AF-A0A939UZ28-F1
#
_cell.length_a   1.000
_cell.length_b   1.000
_cell.length_c   1.000
_cell.angle_alpha   90.00
_cell.angle_beta   90.00
_cell.angle_gamma   90.00
#
_symmetry.space_group_name_H-M   'P 1'
#
loop_
_entity.id
_entity.type
_entity.pdbx_description
1 polymer ?
#
loop_
_entity_poly.entity_id
_entity_poly.type
_entity_poly.pdbx_seq_one_letter_code
_entity_poly.pdbx_strand_id
1 'polypeptide(L)'
;MPHSSGGGGGSFGGGGGSFDSGSSGSDSVHYSNNPFPGADQYVYYHHGSPHYFYSDIDPTKKPSPLRFLLLLIYLPFLAALLPMAKGIINIPKKLPIDYNTAIVINDDADVITDEAKLASSLEAFLDKTGIAPAVVTVDNETWQANYADLETYAYDWYVDNFPDENHWLIMYSEPQDPVQGDRYYWEGMQGDNTDNIITTQAAEGFNNNLNNLLAQGDRPDVSGSISKAFDDLTPTLMKVTFRPQILFMGILFFGFIIFHALGMTGVIGSRRKYRNAVQVVKGAKEVQCSACGGKYMSGTVETCPYCGAPVSGVEDIRIRTDADEPVKISQPYMSDNTYDYSSGQKVRAEDIDDSELPLSQRVKGIFKPKDDIE
;
A
#
# COMPACT_ATOMS: atom_id res chain seq x y z
N MET A 1 -21.30 -11.57 19.79
CA MET A 1 -22.36 -12.58 19.62
C MET A 1 -21.72 -13.84 19.06
N PRO A 2 -22.27 -15.05 19.22
CA PRO A 2 -21.66 -16.22 18.57
C PRO A 2 -21.73 -16.09 17.05
N HIS A 3 -20.78 -16.70 16.36
CA HIS A 3 -20.73 -16.79 14.91
C HIS A 3 -20.34 -18.21 14.50
N SER A 4 -20.70 -18.59 13.28
CA SER A 4 -20.22 -19.84 12.71
C SER A 4 -18.69 -19.82 12.63
N SER A 5 -18.08 -20.91 13.10
CA SER A 5 -16.68 -21.27 12.87
C SER A 5 -16.54 -22.25 11.71
N GLY A 6 -17.65 -22.56 11.03
CA GLY A 6 -17.80 -23.48 9.93
C GLY A 6 -18.22 -24.88 10.36
N GLY A 7 -18.63 -25.66 9.38
CA GLY A 7 -19.11 -27.02 9.53
C GLY A 7 -18.91 -27.84 8.27
N GLY A 8 -19.47 -29.04 8.24
CA GLY A 8 -19.36 -29.93 7.08
C GLY A 8 -20.46 -30.97 6.98
N GLY A 9 -20.54 -31.58 5.80
CA GLY A 9 -21.47 -32.64 5.45
C GLY A 9 -21.10 -33.28 4.12
N GLY A 10 -21.59 -34.48 3.84
CA GLY A 10 -21.26 -35.24 2.63
C GLY A 10 -21.70 -34.57 1.31
N SER A 11 -20.71 -34.10 0.52
CA SER A 11 -20.69 -33.75 -0.94
C SER A 11 -21.12 -32.34 -1.47
N PHE A 12 -20.10 -31.63 -2.00
CA PHE A 12 -19.92 -30.62 -3.10
C PHE A 12 -20.69 -29.27 -3.21
N GLY A 13 -19.91 -28.16 -3.28
CA GLY A 13 -19.71 -27.38 -4.52
C GLY A 13 -20.25 -25.92 -4.66
N GLY A 14 -19.38 -25.01 -5.14
CA GLY A 14 -19.70 -23.71 -5.80
C GLY A 14 -19.30 -22.46 -4.99
N GLY A 15 -18.74 -21.36 -5.49
CA GLY A 15 -18.45 -20.82 -6.82
C GLY A 15 -18.46 -19.28 -6.71
N GLY A 16 -17.32 -18.59 -6.86
CA GLY A 16 -17.20 -17.14 -6.64
C GLY A 16 -16.95 -16.35 -7.93
N GLY A 17 -17.80 -15.36 -8.22
CA GLY A 17 -17.70 -14.45 -9.36
C GLY A 17 -16.88 -13.19 -9.08
N SER A 18 -16.30 -12.64 -10.16
CA SER A 18 -15.43 -11.46 -10.19
C SER A 18 -16.20 -10.13 -10.18
N PHE A 19 -15.55 -9.07 -9.68
CA PHE A 19 -15.93 -7.68 -9.90
C PHE A 19 -14.82 -6.94 -10.67
N ASP A 20 -15.21 -6.23 -11.73
CA ASP A 20 -14.39 -5.20 -12.40
C ASP A 20 -14.88 -3.82 -11.98
N SER A 21 -13.95 -2.88 -11.77
CA SER A 21 -14.27 -1.46 -11.59
C SER A 21 -13.39 -0.59 -12.49
N GLY A 22 -14.03 0.26 -13.30
CA GLY A 22 -13.37 1.26 -14.12
C GLY A 22 -13.26 2.59 -13.38
N SER A 23 -12.11 3.27 -13.53
CA SER A 23 -11.88 4.62 -13.00
C SER A 23 -11.89 5.66 -14.12
N SER A 24 -12.66 6.72 -13.89
CA SER A 24 -12.73 7.96 -14.67
C SER A 24 -11.51 8.86 -14.47
N GLY A 25 -11.17 9.63 -15.51
CA GLY A 25 -9.98 10.47 -15.63
C GLY A 25 -10.01 11.79 -14.84
N SER A 26 -8.82 12.31 -14.58
CA SER A 26 -8.57 13.61 -13.92
C SER A 26 -8.02 14.63 -14.92
N ASP A 27 -8.41 15.90 -14.72
CA ASP A 27 -8.01 17.07 -15.50
C ASP A 27 -6.48 17.20 -15.58
N SER A 28 -5.94 16.98 -16.76
CA SER A 28 -4.50 17.01 -17.01
C SER A 28 -4.06 18.36 -17.59
N VAL A 29 -2.93 18.84 -17.10
CA VAL A 29 -2.18 19.99 -17.62
C VAL A 29 -2.01 19.87 -19.14
N HIS A 30 -2.37 20.92 -19.89
CA HIS A 30 -2.32 20.93 -21.35
C HIS A 30 -0.91 21.24 -21.89
N TYR A 31 -0.16 20.17 -22.19
CA TYR A 31 1.00 20.24 -23.08
C TYR A 31 0.58 19.69 -24.44
N SER A 32 0.77 20.48 -25.50
CA SER A 32 0.39 20.10 -26.86
C SER A 32 1.56 20.30 -27.82
N ASN A 33 1.70 19.40 -28.81
CA ASN A 33 2.60 19.63 -29.94
C ASN A 33 1.99 20.60 -30.96
N ASN A 34 0.69 20.88 -30.84
CA ASN A 34 -0.06 21.79 -31.72
C ASN A 34 -0.40 23.09 -30.97
N PRO A 35 -0.38 24.25 -31.66
CA PRO A 35 -0.78 25.52 -31.07
C PRO A 35 -2.25 25.48 -30.63
N PHE A 36 -2.55 26.10 -29.49
CA PHE A 36 -3.91 26.27 -28.98
C PHE A 36 -4.11 27.67 -28.38
N PRO A 37 -5.36 28.15 -28.27
CA PRO A 37 -5.64 29.50 -27.78
C PRO A 37 -5.08 29.74 -26.38
N GLY A 38 -4.32 30.83 -26.20
CA GLY A 38 -3.71 31.20 -24.92
C GLY A 38 -2.39 30.51 -24.58
N ALA A 39 -1.83 29.68 -25.47
CA ALA A 39 -0.58 28.98 -25.25
C ALA A 39 0.65 29.77 -25.74
N ASP A 40 1.73 29.70 -24.97
CA ASP A 40 3.07 30.12 -25.38
C ASP A 40 3.84 28.94 -25.99
N GLN A 41 4.73 29.24 -26.95
CA GLN A 41 5.62 28.25 -27.55
C GLN A 41 6.91 28.12 -26.72
N TYR A 42 7.26 26.88 -26.37
CA TYR A 42 8.48 26.53 -25.65
C TYR A 42 9.34 25.56 -26.46
N VAL A 43 10.65 25.65 -26.29
CA VAL A 43 11.64 24.73 -26.88
C VAL A 43 12.49 24.09 -25.80
N TYR A 44 12.75 22.79 -25.91
CA TYR A 44 13.79 22.11 -25.14
C TYR A 44 14.75 21.41 -26.09
N TYR A 45 16.02 21.33 -25.69
CA TYR A 45 17.10 20.79 -26.52
C TYR A 45 17.45 19.37 -26.09
N HIS A 46 17.44 18.43 -27.03
CA HIS A 46 17.73 17.02 -26.78
C HIS A 46 18.46 16.42 -27.99
N HIS A 47 19.61 15.76 -27.76
CA HIS A 47 20.40 15.08 -28.79
C HIS A 47 20.64 15.92 -30.08
N GLY A 48 21.13 17.17 -29.93
CA GLY A 48 21.51 18.01 -31.06
C GLY A 48 20.34 18.65 -31.84
N SER A 49 19.09 18.40 -31.43
CA SER A 49 17.89 18.96 -32.09
C SER A 49 16.98 19.72 -31.12
N PRO A 50 16.31 20.79 -31.60
CA PRO A 50 15.27 21.49 -30.84
C PRO A 50 13.93 20.73 -30.91
N HIS A 51 13.23 20.62 -29.79
CA HIS A 51 11.89 20.06 -29.70
C HIS A 51 10.91 21.11 -29.17
N TYR A 52 9.83 21.35 -29.92
CA TYR A 52 8.85 22.38 -29.62
C TYR A 52 7.59 21.81 -28.98
N PHE A 53 6.98 22.59 -28.09
CA PHE A 53 5.66 22.31 -27.53
C PHE A 53 4.98 23.63 -27.14
N TYR A 54 3.67 23.58 -26.96
CA TYR A 54 2.85 24.70 -26.55
C TYR A 54 2.28 24.42 -25.15
N SER A 55 2.29 25.44 -24.29
CA SER A 55 1.71 25.37 -22.95
C SER A 55 1.14 26.73 -22.55
N ASP A 56 0.00 26.70 -21.87
CA ASP A 56 -0.66 27.85 -21.24
C ASP A 56 -0.08 28.19 -19.85
N ILE A 57 0.91 27.42 -19.41
CA ILE A 57 1.59 27.61 -18.13
C ILE A 57 3.11 27.53 -18.31
N ASP A 58 3.86 28.26 -17.48
CA ASP A 58 5.31 28.16 -17.45
C ASP A 58 5.74 26.74 -17.00
N PRO A 59 6.37 25.95 -17.88
CA PRO A 59 6.77 24.57 -17.59
C PRO A 59 7.98 24.49 -16.66
N THR A 60 8.77 25.56 -16.52
CA THR A 60 9.97 25.64 -15.69
C THR A 60 9.67 26.05 -14.24
N LYS A 61 8.49 26.62 -14.00
CA LYS A 61 8.06 27.08 -12.68
C LYS A 61 8.06 25.93 -11.68
N LYS A 62 8.90 26.07 -10.64
CA LYS A 62 8.97 25.10 -9.54
C LYS A 62 7.63 25.05 -8.79
N PRO A 63 7.21 23.85 -8.34
CA PRO A 63 6.06 23.74 -7.46
C PRO A 63 6.28 24.58 -6.20
N SER A 64 5.20 25.21 -5.71
CA SER A 64 5.24 25.99 -4.47
C SER A 64 5.64 25.10 -3.29
N PRO A 65 6.52 25.55 -2.37
CA PRO A 65 6.85 24.81 -1.16
C PRO A 65 5.64 24.62 -0.23
N LEU A 66 4.57 25.42 -0.38
CA LEU A 66 3.31 25.22 0.34
C LEU A 66 2.66 23.86 0.04
N ARG A 67 3.02 23.19 -1.06
CA ARG A 67 2.54 21.83 -1.36
C ARG A 67 2.99 20.80 -0.34
N PHE A 68 4.06 21.06 0.42
CA PHE A 68 4.45 20.17 1.52
C PHE A 68 3.45 20.19 2.68
N LEU A 69 2.60 21.21 2.80
CA LEU A 69 1.49 21.20 3.76
C LEU A 69 0.46 20.09 3.45
N LEU A 70 0.39 19.63 2.19
CA LEU A 70 -0.45 18.48 1.82
C LEU A 70 0.01 17.18 2.49
N LEU A 71 1.27 17.10 2.97
CA LEU A 71 1.74 15.93 3.73
C LEU A 71 0.95 15.72 5.03
N LEU A 72 0.37 16.77 5.60
CA LEU A 72 -0.48 16.68 6.79
C LEU A 72 -1.72 15.80 6.54
N ILE A 73 -2.22 15.74 5.30
CA ILE A 73 -3.35 14.88 4.91
C ILE A 73 -3.01 13.39 5.07
N TYR A 74 -1.73 13.02 5.02
CA TYR A 74 -1.30 11.62 5.13
C TYR A 74 -1.15 11.14 6.58
N LEU A 75 -1.17 12.03 7.58
CA LEU A 75 -1.09 11.67 8.99
C LEU A 75 -2.11 10.59 9.42
N PRO A 76 -3.42 10.69 9.09
CA PRO A 76 -4.38 9.62 9.42
C PRO A 76 -4.04 8.28 8.74
N PHE A 77 -3.52 8.30 7.51
CA PHE A 77 -3.15 7.08 6.78
C PHE A 77 -1.90 6.42 7.38
N LEU A 78 -0.93 7.21 7.84
CA LEU A 78 0.24 6.72 8.58
C LEU A 78 -0.17 6.16 9.94
N ALA A 79 -1.13 6.79 10.63
CA ALA A 79 -1.67 6.27 11.88
C ALA A 79 -2.37 4.90 11.69
N ALA A 80 -3.02 4.67 10.55
CA ALA A 80 -3.65 3.39 10.20
C ALA A 80 -2.65 2.22 10.03
N LEU A 81 -1.35 2.50 9.84
CA LEU A 81 -0.32 1.45 9.79
C LEU A 81 -0.07 0.80 11.16
N LEU A 82 -0.32 1.51 12.26
CA LEU A 82 -0.09 1.01 13.62
C LEU A 82 -0.98 -0.21 13.97
N PRO A 83 -2.32 -0.16 13.80
CA PRO A 83 -3.16 -1.34 14.03
C PRO A 83 -2.85 -2.47 13.04
N MET A 84 -2.49 -2.16 11.78
CA MET A 84 -2.03 -3.18 10.82
C MET A 84 -0.79 -3.90 11.32
N ALA A 85 0.22 -3.16 11.82
CA ALA A 85 1.44 -3.73 12.36
C ALA A 85 1.17 -4.64 13.57
N LYS A 86 0.23 -4.25 14.45
CA LYS A 86 -0.20 -5.11 15.57
C LYS A 86 -0.86 -6.41 15.09
N GLY A 87 -1.61 -6.36 14.00
CA GLY A 87 -2.28 -7.54 13.45
C GLY A 87 -1.33 -8.58 12.82
N ILE A 88 -0.07 -8.22 12.53
CA ILE A 88 0.88 -9.12 11.87
C ILE A 88 1.21 -10.34 12.73
N ILE A 89 1.28 -10.15 14.05
CA ILE A 89 1.61 -11.21 15.00
C ILE A 89 0.38 -11.45 15.87
N ASN A 90 -0.19 -12.65 15.80
CA ASN A 90 -1.20 -13.07 16.78
C ASN A 90 -0.50 -13.71 17.98
N ILE A 91 -0.78 -13.19 19.17
CA ILE A 91 -0.30 -13.75 20.44
C ILE A 91 -1.54 -14.22 21.20
N PRO A 92 -1.88 -15.53 21.14
CA PRO A 92 -3.02 -16.07 21.86
C PRO A 92 -2.87 -15.82 23.36
N LYS A 93 -3.96 -15.43 24.01
CA LYS A 93 -4.02 -15.22 25.46
C LYS A 93 -5.08 -16.14 26.02
N LYS A 94 -4.70 -16.98 26.98
CA LYS A 94 -5.64 -17.85 27.68
C LYS A 94 -6.78 -17.00 28.25
N LEU A 95 -8.01 -17.44 28.01
CA LEU A 95 -9.22 -16.77 28.47
C LEU A 95 -9.32 -16.89 30.00
N PRO A 96 -9.73 -15.83 30.72
CA PRO A 96 -10.00 -15.92 32.16
C PRO A 96 -11.17 -16.89 32.43
N ILE A 97 -11.08 -17.63 33.53
CA ILE A 97 -12.09 -18.59 33.97
C ILE A 97 -13.01 -17.91 35.00
N ASP A 98 -13.66 -16.82 34.59
CA ASP A 98 -14.59 -16.02 35.39
C ASP A 98 -16.05 -16.18 34.96
N TYR A 99 -16.34 -17.28 34.25
CA TYR A 99 -17.64 -17.65 33.71
C TYR A 99 -17.94 -19.14 33.96
N ASN A 100 -19.11 -19.63 33.55
CA ASN A 100 -19.44 -21.06 33.70
C ASN A 100 -18.65 -21.90 32.70
N THR A 101 -17.71 -22.71 33.18
CA THR A 101 -16.85 -23.55 32.32
C THR A 101 -17.22 -25.03 32.37
N ALA A 102 -18.46 -25.35 32.73
CA ALA A 102 -18.93 -26.73 32.69
C ALA A 102 -18.85 -27.26 31.25
N ILE A 103 -18.17 -28.40 31.08
CA ILE A 103 -18.17 -29.11 29.80
C ILE A 103 -19.58 -29.64 29.57
N VAL A 104 -20.17 -29.28 28.42
CA VAL A 104 -21.51 -29.74 28.03
C VAL A 104 -21.35 -30.81 26.96
N ILE A 105 -21.81 -32.02 27.27
CA ILE A 105 -21.99 -33.11 26.31
C ILE A 105 -23.47 -33.47 26.37
N ASN A 106 -24.21 -33.20 25.28
CA ASN A 106 -25.62 -33.57 25.15
C ASN A 106 -25.76 -34.51 23.95
N ASP A 107 -26.13 -35.76 24.20
CA ASP A 107 -26.18 -36.81 23.17
C ASP A 107 -27.63 -37.19 22.83
N ASP A 108 -28.38 -36.29 22.19
CA ASP A 108 -29.79 -36.56 21.86
C ASP A 108 -29.94 -37.57 20.70
N ALA A 109 -28.89 -37.75 19.87
CA ALA A 109 -28.86 -38.72 18.77
C ALA A 109 -28.33 -40.11 19.15
N ASP A 110 -27.88 -40.31 20.40
CA ASP A 110 -27.29 -41.58 20.90
C ASP A 110 -26.08 -42.07 20.07
N VAL A 111 -25.19 -41.16 19.68
CA VAL A 111 -24.01 -41.42 18.82
C VAL A 111 -22.67 -41.33 19.56
N ILE A 112 -22.67 -40.88 20.81
CA ILE A 112 -21.46 -40.76 21.64
C ILE A 112 -21.20 -42.08 22.36
N THR A 113 -20.26 -42.86 21.82
CA THR A 113 -19.95 -44.19 22.36
C THR A 113 -18.90 -44.20 23.48
N ASP A 114 -18.07 -43.16 23.58
CA ASP A 114 -17.05 -43.00 24.62
C ASP A 114 -17.04 -41.55 25.16
N GLU A 115 -18.03 -41.24 25.99
CA GLU A 115 -18.19 -39.93 26.62
C GLU A 115 -16.98 -39.55 27.51
N ALA A 116 -16.39 -40.52 28.21
CA ALA A 116 -15.27 -40.26 29.11
C ALA A 116 -14.02 -39.79 28.36
N LYS A 117 -13.71 -40.41 27.23
CA LYS A 117 -12.60 -39.97 26.38
C LYS A 117 -12.88 -38.60 25.76
N LEU A 118 -14.11 -38.38 25.29
CA LEU A 118 -14.52 -37.08 24.76
C LEU A 118 -14.36 -35.98 25.80
N ALA A 119 -14.92 -36.17 27.00
CA ALA A 119 -14.80 -35.25 28.12
C ALA A 119 -13.33 -34.94 28.43
N SER A 120 -12.45 -35.94 28.45
CA SER A 120 -11.02 -35.73 28.69
C SER A 120 -10.35 -34.84 27.63
N SER A 121 -10.69 -34.99 26.35
CA SER A 121 -10.18 -34.12 25.27
C SER A 121 -10.72 -32.69 25.39
N LEU A 122 -11.99 -32.55 25.75
CA LEU A 122 -12.65 -31.25 25.98
C LEU A 122 -12.06 -30.51 27.19
N GLU A 123 -11.80 -31.22 28.28
CA GLU A 123 -11.13 -30.68 29.49
C GLU A 123 -9.71 -30.23 29.17
N ALA A 124 -8.94 -31.03 28.40
CA ALA A 124 -7.59 -30.66 28.00
C ALA A 124 -7.59 -29.37 27.14
N PHE A 125 -8.59 -29.20 26.29
CA PHE A 125 -8.79 -27.98 25.51
C PHE A 125 -9.09 -26.79 26.43
N LEU A 126 -10.04 -26.91 27.35
CA LEU A 126 -10.39 -25.89 28.34
C LEU A 126 -9.18 -25.50 29.21
N ASP A 127 -8.42 -26.47 29.69
CA ASP A 127 -7.22 -26.23 30.50
C ASP A 127 -6.16 -25.45 29.73
N LYS A 128 -6.05 -25.69 28.42
CA LYS A 128 -5.06 -25.02 27.57
C LYS A 128 -5.47 -23.60 27.20
N THR A 129 -6.73 -23.41 26.83
CA THR A 129 -7.22 -22.19 26.18
C THR A 129 -8.04 -21.30 27.10
N GLY A 130 -8.63 -21.87 28.15
CA GLY A 130 -9.62 -21.22 29.00
C GLY A 130 -11.00 -21.10 28.34
N ILE A 131 -11.21 -21.70 27.17
CA ILE A 131 -12.49 -21.72 26.43
C ILE A 131 -13.23 -23.01 26.79
N ALA A 132 -14.54 -22.93 27.01
CA ALA A 132 -15.35 -24.08 27.38
C ALA A 132 -15.97 -24.69 26.11
N PRO A 133 -15.50 -25.87 25.65
CA PRO A 133 -16.11 -26.51 24.51
C PRO A 133 -17.41 -27.23 24.92
N ALA A 134 -18.34 -27.33 23.99
CA ALA A 134 -19.58 -28.06 24.13
C ALA A 134 -19.78 -28.97 22.92
N VAL A 135 -20.32 -30.16 23.13
CA VAL A 135 -20.68 -31.09 22.07
C VAL A 135 -22.16 -31.44 22.22
N VAL A 136 -22.92 -31.23 21.16
CA VAL A 136 -24.35 -31.54 21.11
C VAL A 136 -24.60 -32.39 19.88
N THR A 137 -25.28 -33.52 20.05
CA THR A 137 -25.73 -34.36 18.95
C THR A 137 -27.25 -34.30 18.90
N VAL A 138 -27.83 -34.25 17.70
CA VAL A 138 -29.29 -34.23 17.50
C VAL A 138 -29.68 -35.06 16.29
N ASP A 139 -30.91 -35.52 16.27
CA ASP A 139 -31.48 -36.10 15.04
C ASP A 139 -31.74 -34.99 14.00
N ASN A 140 -31.55 -35.30 12.72
CA ASN A 140 -31.85 -34.40 11.59
C ASN A 140 -33.28 -33.86 11.67
N GLU A 141 -34.22 -34.72 12.07
CA GLU A 141 -35.64 -34.44 12.22
C GLU A 141 -35.91 -33.32 13.25
N THR A 142 -35.02 -33.12 14.23
CA THR A 142 -35.15 -32.12 15.29
C THR A 142 -35.13 -30.70 14.73
N TRP A 143 -34.23 -30.43 13.79
CA TRP A 143 -34.03 -29.08 13.27
C TRP A 143 -34.63 -28.89 11.87
N GLN A 144 -34.64 -29.91 11.01
CA GLN A 144 -35.11 -29.78 9.62
C GLN A 144 -36.60 -29.40 9.50
N ALA A 145 -37.39 -29.60 10.56
CA ALA A 145 -38.79 -29.20 10.58
C ALA A 145 -38.97 -27.66 10.63
N ASN A 146 -38.05 -26.94 11.26
CA ASN A 146 -38.21 -25.52 11.60
C ASN A 146 -37.06 -24.62 11.12
N TYR A 147 -35.92 -25.21 10.74
CA TYR A 147 -34.71 -24.52 10.34
C TYR A 147 -34.29 -24.91 8.92
N ALA A 148 -33.74 -23.94 8.17
CA ALA A 148 -33.27 -24.16 6.81
C ALA A 148 -31.93 -24.90 6.76
N ASP A 149 -31.11 -24.73 7.80
CA ASP A 149 -29.77 -25.29 7.93
C ASP A 149 -29.44 -25.54 9.42
N LEU A 150 -28.43 -26.38 9.64
CA LEU A 150 -27.95 -26.71 10.99
C LEU A 150 -27.28 -25.49 11.65
N GLU A 151 -26.72 -24.56 10.87
CA GLU A 151 -26.06 -23.36 11.39
C GLU A 151 -27.01 -22.45 12.17
N THR A 152 -28.19 -22.18 11.61
CA THR A 152 -29.20 -21.37 12.28
C THR A 152 -29.70 -22.04 13.56
N TYR A 153 -29.91 -23.36 13.53
CA TYR A 153 -30.31 -24.12 14.72
C TYR A 153 -29.22 -24.11 15.80
N ALA A 154 -27.95 -24.32 15.41
CA ALA A 154 -26.81 -24.29 16.32
C ALA A 154 -26.60 -22.90 16.93
N TYR A 155 -26.87 -21.83 16.17
CA TYR A 155 -26.84 -20.45 16.68
C TYR A 155 -27.88 -20.23 17.77
N ASP A 156 -29.15 -20.56 17.51
CA ASP A 156 -30.23 -20.38 18.49
C ASP A 156 -29.97 -21.23 19.74
N TRP A 157 -29.51 -22.48 19.56
CA TRP A 157 -29.11 -23.33 20.66
C TRP A 157 -27.98 -22.72 21.49
N TYR A 158 -26.93 -22.17 20.85
CA TYR A 158 -25.84 -21.51 21.55
C TYR A 158 -26.36 -20.34 22.39
N VAL A 159 -27.13 -19.44 21.78
CA VAL A 159 -27.63 -18.22 22.45
C VAL A 159 -28.53 -18.56 23.64
N ASP A 160 -29.35 -19.60 23.52
CA ASP A 160 -30.27 -20.02 24.58
C ASP A 160 -29.55 -20.70 25.77
N ASN A 161 -28.40 -21.34 25.53
CA ASN A 161 -27.69 -22.13 26.55
C ASN A 161 -26.45 -21.44 27.13
N PHE A 162 -25.81 -20.55 26.37
CA PHE A 162 -24.61 -19.83 26.77
C PHE A 162 -24.88 -18.33 26.82
N PRO A 163 -25.08 -17.75 28.03
CA PRO A 163 -25.30 -16.32 28.17
C PRO A 163 -24.03 -15.47 27.95
N ASP A 164 -22.89 -16.12 27.73
CA ASP A 164 -21.58 -15.52 27.46
C ASP A 164 -21.04 -15.92 26.07
N GLU A 165 -19.90 -15.37 25.69
CA GLU A 165 -19.28 -15.59 24.37
C GLU A 165 -17.94 -16.35 24.50
N ASN A 166 -17.81 -17.16 25.55
CA ASN A 166 -16.58 -17.86 25.92
C ASN A 166 -16.62 -19.37 25.62
N HIS A 167 -17.65 -19.82 24.89
CA HIS A 167 -17.88 -21.22 24.54
C HIS A 167 -17.59 -21.50 23.07
N TRP A 168 -17.25 -22.76 22.76
CA TRP A 168 -17.19 -23.27 21.39
C TRP A 168 -18.04 -24.54 21.28
N LEU A 169 -19.18 -24.43 20.61
CA LEU A 169 -20.15 -25.50 20.41
C LEU A 169 -19.82 -26.27 19.13
N ILE A 170 -19.76 -27.59 19.21
CA ILE A 170 -19.76 -28.50 18.07
C ILE A 170 -21.10 -29.22 18.06
N MET A 171 -21.92 -28.93 17.06
CA MET A 171 -23.22 -29.56 16.86
C MET A 171 -23.12 -30.61 15.75
N TYR A 172 -23.42 -31.87 16.05
CA TYR A 172 -23.48 -32.97 15.09
C TYR A 172 -24.93 -33.39 14.87
N SER A 173 -25.26 -33.82 13.65
CA SER A 173 -26.60 -34.27 13.32
C SER A 173 -26.59 -35.41 12.31
N GLU A 174 -27.39 -36.44 12.59
CA GLU A 174 -27.67 -37.54 11.66
C GLU A 174 -29.14 -37.95 11.73
N PRO A 175 -29.70 -38.72 10.76
CA PRO A 175 -31.07 -39.20 10.87
C PRO A 175 -31.24 -40.13 12.06
N GLN A 176 -32.42 -40.12 12.69
CA GLN A 176 -32.73 -40.99 13.84
C GLN A 176 -32.52 -42.50 13.58
N ASP A 177 -32.78 -42.95 12.35
CA ASP A 177 -32.58 -44.34 11.91
C ASP A 177 -31.59 -44.38 10.72
N PRO A 178 -30.28 -44.18 10.94
CA PRO A 178 -29.33 -43.95 9.86
C PRO A 178 -29.03 -45.25 9.09
N VAL A 179 -29.26 -45.25 7.77
CA VAL A 179 -28.85 -46.32 6.86
C VAL A 179 -27.50 -46.00 6.20
N GLN A 180 -26.84 -47.02 5.63
CA GLN A 180 -25.56 -46.82 4.97
C GLN A 180 -25.68 -45.80 3.82
N GLY A 181 -24.87 -44.75 3.88
CA GLY A 181 -24.87 -43.66 2.88
C GLY A 181 -25.75 -42.46 3.26
N ASP A 182 -26.40 -42.50 4.42
CA ASP A 182 -27.11 -41.33 4.93
C ASP A 182 -26.17 -40.17 5.22
N ARG A 183 -26.72 -38.96 5.08
CA ARG A 183 -25.97 -37.72 5.27
C ARG A 183 -26.02 -37.32 6.73
N TYR A 184 -24.84 -37.20 7.31
CA TYR A 184 -24.63 -36.42 8.52
C TYR A 184 -24.27 -34.98 8.17
N TYR A 185 -24.50 -34.10 9.14
CA TYR A 185 -24.12 -32.70 9.15
C TYR A 185 -23.43 -32.40 10.46
N TRP A 186 -22.56 -31.41 10.48
CA TRP A 186 -22.10 -30.83 11.73
C TRP A 186 -21.74 -29.36 11.52
N GLU A 187 -21.85 -28.57 12.59
CA GLU A 187 -21.55 -27.15 12.61
C GLU A 187 -20.81 -26.77 13.89
N GLY A 188 -19.79 -25.92 13.78
CA GLY A 188 -19.13 -25.31 14.92
C GLY A 188 -19.63 -23.88 15.15
N MET A 189 -20.12 -23.54 16.35
CA MET A 189 -20.52 -22.18 16.75
C MET A 189 -19.58 -21.62 17.83
N GLN A 190 -18.95 -20.50 17.51
CA GLN A 190 -17.88 -19.89 18.29
C GLN A 190 -18.33 -18.55 18.87
N GLY A 191 -18.05 -18.29 20.15
CA GLY A 191 -18.24 -16.97 20.75
C GLY A 191 -17.11 -15.99 20.43
N ASP A 192 -17.43 -14.71 20.20
CA ASP A 192 -16.47 -13.66 19.81
C ASP A 192 -15.26 -13.51 20.77
N ASN A 193 -15.42 -13.79 22.08
CA ASN A 193 -14.31 -13.66 23.03
C ASN A 193 -13.21 -14.70 22.82
N THR A 194 -13.46 -15.72 22.00
CA THR A 194 -12.54 -16.82 21.72
C THR A 194 -11.63 -16.57 20.50
N ASP A 195 -11.91 -15.55 19.69
CA ASP A 195 -11.27 -15.25 18.39
C ASP A 195 -9.75 -15.07 18.44
N ASN A 196 -9.23 -14.63 19.58
CA ASN A 196 -7.79 -14.44 19.77
C ASN A 196 -7.04 -15.79 19.85
N ILE A 197 -7.75 -16.86 20.21
CA ILE A 197 -7.24 -18.23 20.31
C ILE A 197 -7.74 -19.07 19.11
N ILE A 198 -9.07 -19.15 18.93
CA ILE A 198 -9.69 -19.87 17.81
C ILE A 198 -9.77 -18.93 16.61
N THR A 199 -8.62 -18.72 15.97
CA THR A 199 -8.54 -17.95 14.73
C THR A 199 -9.22 -18.70 13.58
N THR A 200 -9.59 -17.99 12.51
CA THR A 200 -10.11 -18.61 11.27
C THR A 200 -9.26 -19.78 10.78
N GLN A 201 -7.93 -19.66 10.82
CA GLN A 201 -7.03 -20.74 10.40
C GLN A 201 -7.09 -21.97 11.33
N ALA A 202 -7.30 -21.75 12.63
CA ALA A 202 -7.44 -22.81 13.61
C ALA A 202 -8.77 -23.54 13.44
N ALA A 203 -9.86 -22.79 13.27
CA ALA A 203 -11.18 -23.33 12.96
C ALA A 203 -11.16 -24.12 11.64
N GLU A 204 -10.64 -23.54 10.55
CA GLU A 204 -10.48 -24.26 9.28
C GLU A 204 -9.64 -25.55 9.41
N GLY A 205 -8.56 -25.51 10.19
CA GLY A 205 -7.73 -26.68 10.47
C GLY A 205 -8.50 -27.78 11.20
N PHE A 206 -9.27 -27.39 12.23
CA PHE A 206 -10.17 -28.29 12.95
C PHE A 206 -11.24 -28.87 12.03
N ASN A 207 -11.94 -28.02 11.27
CA ASN A 207 -13.03 -28.43 10.41
C ASN A 207 -12.57 -29.43 9.35
N ASN A 208 -11.43 -29.18 8.72
CA ASN A 208 -10.84 -30.11 7.76
C ASN A 208 -10.46 -31.44 8.43
N ASN A 209 -9.90 -31.41 9.64
CA ASN A 209 -9.54 -32.61 10.37
C ASN A 209 -10.78 -33.42 10.77
N LEU A 210 -11.76 -32.77 11.39
CA LEU A 210 -13.01 -33.41 11.83
C LEU A 210 -13.78 -34.00 10.65
N ASN A 211 -13.93 -33.26 9.54
CA ASN A 211 -14.54 -33.78 8.32
C ASN A 211 -13.82 -35.05 7.82
N ASN A 212 -12.49 -35.05 7.80
CA ASN A 212 -11.71 -36.21 7.38
C ASN A 212 -11.83 -37.39 8.35
N LEU A 213 -12.03 -37.15 9.64
CA LEU A 213 -12.20 -38.19 10.66
C LEU A 213 -13.59 -38.81 10.57
N LEU A 214 -14.64 -37.99 10.48
CA LEU A 214 -16.02 -38.46 10.33
C LEU A 214 -16.25 -39.20 9.00
N ALA A 215 -15.49 -38.87 7.95
CA ALA A 215 -15.56 -39.56 6.67
C ALA A 215 -14.82 -40.92 6.62
N GLN A 216 -14.17 -41.35 7.72
CA GLN A 216 -13.46 -42.63 7.76
C GLN A 216 -14.41 -43.80 8.06
N GLY A 217 -14.48 -44.74 7.13
CA GLY A 217 -15.26 -45.98 7.28
C GLY A 217 -16.69 -45.87 6.77
N ASP A 218 -17.47 -46.92 7.00
CA ASP A 218 -18.87 -46.99 6.54
C ASP A 218 -19.83 -46.20 7.44
N ARG A 219 -19.44 -45.90 8.69
CA ARG A 219 -20.17 -45.06 9.64
C ARG A 219 -19.20 -44.21 10.48
N PRO A 220 -19.53 -42.94 10.79
CA PRO A 220 -18.66 -42.09 11.59
C PRO A 220 -18.51 -42.60 13.04
N ASP A 221 -17.28 -42.66 13.54
CA ASP A 221 -17.01 -42.71 15.00
C ASP A 221 -17.08 -41.26 15.52
N VAL A 222 -18.27 -40.80 15.89
CA VAL A 222 -18.53 -39.39 16.24
C VAL A 222 -17.70 -38.97 17.45
N SER A 223 -17.80 -39.70 18.57
CA SER A 223 -17.05 -39.41 19.78
C SER A 223 -15.54 -39.44 19.56
N GLY A 224 -15.02 -40.47 18.88
CA GLY A 224 -13.59 -40.61 18.62
C GLY A 224 -13.06 -39.55 17.65
N SER A 225 -13.85 -39.18 16.64
CA SER A 225 -13.49 -38.15 15.65
C SER A 225 -13.43 -36.76 16.28
N ILE A 226 -14.44 -36.38 17.07
CA ILE A 226 -14.45 -35.09 17.77
C ILE A 226 -13.30 -35.03 18.79
N SER A 227 -13.13 -36.06 19.61
CA SER A 227 -12.02 -36.15 20.58
C SER A 227 -10.67 -35.95 19.89
N LYS A 228 -10.44 -36.69 18.81
CA LYS A 228 -9.19 -36.63 18.06
C LYS A 228 -8.98 -35.26 17.39
N ALA A 229 -10.03 -34.64 16.87
CA ALA A 229 -9.94 -33.31 16.28
C ALA A 229 -9.51 -32.26 17.33
N PHE A 230 -10.06 -32.34 18.54
CA PHE A 230 -9.63 -31.50 19.67
C PHE A 230 -8.20 -31.81 20.12
N ASP A 231 -7.83 -33.07 20.26
CA ASP A 231 -6.48 -33.50 20.67
C ASP A 231 -5.40 -33.01 19.69
N ASP A 232 -5.69 -33.06 18.38
CA ASP A 232 -4.76 -32.62 17.33
C ASP A 232 -4.65 -31.08 17.30
N LEU A 233 -5.75 -30.36 17.56
CA LEU A 233 -5.79 -28.90 17.53
C LEU A 233 -5.16 -28.25 18.77
N THR A 234 -5.52 -28.73 19.96
CA THR A 234 -5.14 -28.16 21.28
C THR A 234 -3.65 -27.78 21.40
N PRO A 235 -2.68 -28.63 21.01
CA PRO A 235 -1.26 -28.29 21.14
C PRO A 235 -0.80 -27.15 20.20
N THR A 236 -1.62 -26.76 19.23
CA THR A 236 -1.28 -25.74 18.22
C THR A 236 -1.84 -24.35 18.54
N LEU A 237 -2.97 -24.25 19.25
CA LEU A 237 -3.73 -23.01 19.44
C LEU A 237 -3.00 -21.89 20.17
N MET A 238 -2.18 -22.24 21.15
CA MET A 238 -1.50 -21.24 21.99
C MET A 238 -0.14 -20.80 21.42
N LYS A 239 0.17 -21.15 20.18
CA LYS A 239 1.41 -20.75 19.52
C LYS A 239 1.25 -19.36 18.90
N VAL A 240 2.30 -18.55 19.00
CA VAL A 240 2.37 -17.27 18.28
C VAL A 240 2.35 -17.54 16.78
N THR A 241 1.43 -16.91 16.06
CA THR A 241 1.34 -17.05 14.60
C THR A 241 1.65 -15.74 13.89
N PHE A 242 2.21 -15.88 12.69
CA PHE A 242 2.57 -14.76 11.82
C PHE A 242 1.61 -14.72 10.63
N ARG A 243 1.06 -13.54 10.35
CA ARG A 243 0.07 -13.28 9.29
C ARG A 243 0.72 -12.55 8.11
N PRO A 244 1.38 -13.27 7.17
CA PRO A 244 2.10 -12.66 6.05
C PRO A 244 1.20 -11.80 5.16
N GLN A 245 -0.09 -12.13 5.07
CA GLN A 245 -1.06 -11.38 4.28
C GLN A 245 -1.22 -9.93 4.76
N ILE A 246 -1.25 -9.67 6.08
CA ILE A 246 -1.31 -8.28 6.57
C ILE A 246 0.01 -7.59 6.32
N LEU A 247 1.15 -8.26 6.54
CA LEU A 247 2.46 -7.65 6.27
C LEU A 247 2.53 -7.18 4.82
N PHE A 248 2.15 -8.05 3.88
CA PHE A 248 2.16 -7.73 2.46
C PHE A 248 1.22 -6.55 2.14
N MET A 249 -0.01 -6.57 2.64
CA MET A 249 -0.95 -5.47 2.44
C MET A 249 -0.47 -4.15 3.06
N GLY A 250 0.16 -4.22 4.24
CA GLY A 250 0.77 -3.08 4.91
C GLY A 250 1.93 -2.47 4.11
N ILE A 251 2.78 -3.31 3.51
CA ILE A 251 3.85 -2.87 2.61
C ILE A 251 3.28 -2.17 1.37
N LEU A 252 2.26 -2.78 0.73
CA LEU A 252 1.62 -2.18 -0.44
C LEU A 252 0.96 -0.83 -0.10
N PHE A 253 0.23 -0.76 1.01
CA PHE A 253 -0.42 0.45 1.46
C PHE A 253 0.58 1.56 1.81
N PHE A 254 1.66 1.22 2.52
CA PHE A 254 2.73 2.17 2.80
C PHE A 254 3.44 2.66 1.52
N GLY A 255 3.71 1.74 0.60
CA GLY A 255 4.27 2.07 -0.71
C GLY A 255 3.37 3.01 -1.51
N PHE A 256 2.05 2.77 -1.50
CA PHE A 256 1.07 3.65 -2.12
C PHE A 256 1.04 5.04 -1.49
N ILE A 257 1.05 5.14 -0.15
CA ILE A 257 1.12 6.42 0.56
C ILE A 257 2.34 7.22 0.11
N ILE A 258 3.53 6.60 0.09
CA ILE A 258 4.77 7.26 -0.34
C ILE A 258 4.67 7.69 -1.80
N PHE A 259 4.28 6.78 -2.69
CA PHE A 259 4.16 7.07 -4.12
C PHE A 259 3.21 8.23 -4.38
N HIS A 260 2.02 8.19 -3.77
CA HIS A 260 0.99 9.22 -3.90
C HIS A 260 1.47 10.56 -3.32
N ALA A 261 2.09 10.57 -2.13
CA ALA A 261 2.64 11.78 -1.51
C ALA A 261 3.74 12.44 -2.36
N LEU A 262 4.63 11.64 -2.94
CA LEU A 262 5.68 12.11 -3.84
C LEU A 262 5.11 12.66 -5.17
N GLY A 263 3.97 12.12 -5.63
CA GLY A 263 3.20 12.66 -6.76
C GLY A 263 2.59 14.03 -6.44
N MET A 264 1.85 14.13 -5.34
CA MET A 264 1.14 15.36 -4.93
C MET A 264 2.09 16.52 -4.61
N THR A 265 3.24 16.22 -4.03
CA THR A 265 4.30 17.21 -3.77
C THR A 265 5.07 17.61 -5.04
N GLY A 266 4.88 16.89 -6.16
CA GLY A 266 5.54 17.15 -7.43
C GLY A 266 6.98 16.64 -7.51
N VAL A 267 7.44 15.84 -6.54
CA VAL A 267 8.78 15.24 -6.52
C VAL A 267 8.95 14.21 -7.65
N ILE A 268 7.91 13.42 -7.93
CA ILE A 268 7.86 12.45 -9.05
C ILE A 268 7.18 13.05 -10.31
N GLY A 269 6.84 14.34 -10.30
CA GLY A 269 6.04 15.00 -11.33
C GLY A 269 6.63 15.00 -12.76
N SER A 270 5.72 14.97 -13.74
CA SER A 270 5.90 14.94 -15.20
C SER A 270 6.68 16.10 -15.82
N ARG A 271 7.08 17.12 -15.04
CA ARG A 271 7.81 18.30 -15.54
C ARG A 271 9.32 18.11 -15.64
N ARG A 272 9.87 16.95 -15.24
CA ARG A 272 11.31 16.67 -15.38
C ARG A 272 11.79 16.86 -16.82
N LYS A 273 10.97 16.48 -17.81
CA LYS A 273 11.25 16.64 -19.24
C LYS A 273 11.39 18.11 -19.68
N TYR A 274 10.57 19.00 -19.13
CA TYR A 274 10.47 20.40 -19.55
C TYR A 274 11.23 21.37 -18.64
N ARG A 275 11.99 20.86 -17.66
CA ARG A 275 12.69 21.67 -16.66
C ARG A 275 13.71 22.65 -17.26
N ASN A 276 14.24 22.32 -18.43
CA ASN A 276 15.22 23.12 -19.16
C ASN A 276 14.61 23.76 -20.42
N ALA A 277 13.27 23.80 -20.54
CA ALA A 277 12.62 24.44 -21.67
C ALA A 277 12.77 25.97 -21.57
N VAL A 278 12.86 26.63 -22.72
CA VAL A 278 12.92 28.09 -22.83
C VAL A 278 11.77 28.56 -23.71
N GLN A 279 11.16 29.69 -23.38
CA GLN A 279 10.11 30.30 -24.21
C GLN A 279 10.72 30.81 -25.52
N VAL A 280 10.06 30.53 -26.65
CA VAL A 280 10.51 30.97 -27.97
C VAL A 280 10.14 32.45 -28.15
N VAL A 281 11.14 33.32 -28.34
CA VAL A 281 10.91 34.74 -28.59
C VAL A 281 10.39 34.99 -30.00
N LYS A 282 9.51 35.98 -30.18
CA LYS A 282 8.97 36.35 -31.49
C LYS A 282 10.12 36.77 -32.43
N GLY A 283 10.23 36.11 -33.57
CA GLY A 283 11.29 36.36 -34.56
C GLY A 283 12.54 35.49 -34.41
N ALA A 284 12.58 34.58 -33.43
CA ALA A 284 13.65 33.58 -33.32
C ALA A 284 13.73 32.69 -34.57
N LYS A 285 14.95 32.36 -35.00
CA LYS A 285 15.20 31.46 -36.14
C LYS A 285 16.05 30.27 -35.70
N GLU A 286 15.82 29.12 -36.31
CA GLU A 286 16.69 27.95 -36.12
C GLU A 286 18.07 28.25 -36.74
N VAL A 287 19.11 28.12 -35.94
CA VAL A 287 20.52 28.31 -36.33
C VAL A 287 21.33 27.07 -35.99
N GLN A 288 22.37 26.81 -36.78
CA GLN A 288 23.28 25.70 -36.56
C GLN A 288 24.56 26.20 -35.88
N CYS A 289 24.98 25.54 -34.80
CA CYS A 289 26.23 25.83 -34.12
C CYS A 289 27.42 25.50 -35.02
N SER A 290 28.29 26.47 -35.27
CA SER A 290 29.52 26.28 -36.06
C SER A 290 30.52 25.33 -35.40
N ALA A 291 30.53 25.23 -34.06
CA ALA A 291 31.50 24.42 -33.32
C ALA A 291 31.12 22.94 -33.21
N CYS A 292 29.83 22.61 -33.01
CA CYS A 292 29.38 21.23 -32.78
C CYS A 292 28.29 20.74 -33.74
N GLY A 293 27.84 21.57 -34.68
CA GLY A 293 26.80 21.23 -35.65
C GLY A 293 25.38 21.09 -35.09
N GLY A 294 25.17 21.28 -33.78
CA GLY A 294 23.86 21.20 -33.13
C GLY A 294 22.97 22.40 -33.45
N LYS A 295 21.66 22.20 -33.50
CA LYS A 295 20.69 23.22 -33.91
C LYS A 295 19.95 23.84 -32.74
N TYR A 296 19.82 25.16 -32.70
CA TYR A 296 19.13 25.87 -31.62
C TYR A 296 18.42 27.13 -32.11
N MET A 297 17.58 27.76 -31.27
CA MET A 297 16.85 28.98 -31.64
C MET A 297 17.64 30.23 -31.26
N SER A 298 17.93 31.10 -32.25
CA SER A 298 18.62 32.37 -32.01
C SER A 298 17.78 33.31 -31.14
N GLY A 299 18.44 34.04 -30.24
CA GLY A 299 17.77 34.95 -29.30
C GLY A 299 17.08 34.29 -28.11
N THR A 300 17.11 32.95 -28.00
CA THR A 300 16.56 32.21 -26.84
C THR A 300 17.63 31.73 -25.85
N VAL A 301 18.89 31.66 -26.27
CA VAL A 301 20.02 31.16 -25.48
C VAL A 301 21.27 32.01 -25.76
N GLU A 302 22.09 32.25 -24.74
CA GLU A 302 23.33 33.05 -24.84
C GLU A 302 24.52 32.23 -25.36
N THR A 303 24.48 30.92 -25.17
CA THR A 303 25.48 29.95 -25.62
C THR A 303 24.81 28.74 -26.24
N CYS A 304 25.53 28.02 -27.11
CA CYS A 304 25.08 26.75 -27.67
C CYS A 304 24.71 25.76 -26.53
N PRO A 305 23.47 25.24 -26.49
CA PRO A 305 23.00 24.37 -25.40
C PRO A 305 23.67 22.97 -25.41
N TYR A 306 24.46 22.66 -26.43
CA TYR A 306 25.14 21.37 -26.60
C TYR A 306 26.62 21.41 -26.21
N CYS A 307 27.35 22.48 -26.59
CA CYS A 307 28.80 22.57 -26.39
C CYS A 307 29.27 23.83 -25.64
N GLY A 308 28.35 24.75 -25.29
CA GLY A 308 28.69 25.99 -24.60
C GLY A 308 29.39 27.05 -25.46
N ALA A 309 29.58 26.81 -26.77
CA ALA A 309 30.15 27.81 -27.67
C ALA A 309 29.28 29.07 -27.72
N PRO A 310 29.87 30.27 -27.83
CA PRO A 310 29.11 31.51 -28.00
C PRO A 310 28.27 31.46 -29.28
N VAL A 311 27.07 32.04 -29.23
CA VAL A 311 26.15 32.07 -30.37
C VAL A 311 26.75 32.94 -31.49
N SER A 312 27.05 32.33 -32.63
CA SER A 312 27.56 33.01 -33.82
C SER A 312 26.43 33.80 -34.49
N GLY A 313 26.42 35.13 -34.32
CA GLY A 313 25.41 36.00 -34.94
C GLY A 313 25.04 37.28 -34.18
N VAL A 314 25.83 37.75 -33.22
CA VAL A 314 25.67 39.12 -32.67
C VAL A 314 26.55 40.08 -33.48
N GLU A 315 26.21 40.28 -34.76
CA GLU A 315 26.52 41.57 -35.40
C GLU A 315 25.34 42.50 -35.11
N ASP A 316 25.57 43.47 -34.24
CA ASP A 316 24.85 44.75 -34.12
C ASP A 316 23.37 44.75 -34.56
N ILE A 317 22.47 44.14 -33.77
CA ILE A 317 21.10 44.69 -33.68
C ILE A 317 21.19 45.88 -32.72
N ARG A 318 21.72 46.99 -33.22
CA ARG A 318 21.46 48.31 -32.62
C ARG A 318 19.97 48.57 -32.82
N ILE A 319 19.18 48.32 -31.77
CA ILE A 319 17.84 48.89 -31.68
C ILE A 319 18.04 50.40 -31.78
N ARG A 320 17.58 51.03 -32.88
CA ARG A 320 17.31 52.47 -32.85
C ARG A 320 16.15 52.68 -31.89
N THR A 321 16.46 53.02 -30.65
CA THR A 321 15.49 53.52 -29.69
C THR A 321 15.28 55.00 -29.98
N ASP A 322 14.26 55.32 -30.77
CA ASP A 322 13.60 56.64 -30.64
C ASP A 322 12.66 56.54 -29.45
N ALA A 323 13.21 56.66 -28.25
CA ALA A 323 12.51 57.07 -27.02
C ALA A 323 13.49 56.89 -25.83
N ASP A 324 13.79 58.01 -25.18
CA ASP A 324 14.41 58.04 -23.86
C ASP A 324 13.53 57.33 -22.83
N GLU A 325 13.88 56.10 -22.43
CA GLU A 325 13.64 55.58 -21.07
C GLU A 325 14.41 54.25 -20.82
N PRO A 326 15.24 54.15 -19.77
CA PRO A 326 15.98 52.91 -19.49
C PRO A 326 15.10 51.86 -18.79
N VAL A 327 14.85 50.75 -19.48
CA VAL A 327 14.33 49.52 -18.86
C VAL A 327 15.43 48.88 -18.01
N LYS A 328 15.22 48.83 -16.69
CA LYS A 328 16.07 48.07 -15.75
C LYS A 328 15.95 46.58 -16.03
N ILE A 329 17.01 45.98 -16.57
CA ILE A 329 17.18 44.53 -16.60
C ILE A 329 17.82 44.11 -15.27
N SER A 330 17.14 43.22 -14.55
CA SER A 330 17.60 42.59 -13.32
C SER A 330 18.86 41.75 -13.57
N GLN A 331 19.81 41.84 -12.64
CA GLN A 331 21.17 41.29 -12.68
C GLN A 331 21.26 39.78 -13.00
N PRO A 332 22.35 39.33 -13.68
CA PRO A 332 22.61 37.92 -13.87
C PRO A 332 23.24 37.26 -12.63
N TYR A 333 22.87 36.01 -12.42
CA TYR A 333 23.41 35.07 -11.44
C TYR A 333 24.86 34.73 -11.85
N MET A 334 25.85 35.06 -10.99
CA MET A 334 27.24 34.64 -11.20
C MET A 334 27.34 33.11 -11.15
N SER A 335 28.03 32.51 -12.12
CA SER A 335 28.57 31.16 -11.98
C SER A 335 30.10 31.24 -12.03
N ASP A 336 30.74 30.63 -11.04
CA ASP A 336 32.14 30.82 -10.63
C ASP A 336 33.20 30.17 -11.56
N ASN A 337 33.09 30.29 -12.87
CA ASN A 337 34.14 29.79 -13.77
C ASN A 337 34.43 30.77 -14.90
N THR A 338 35.58 31.45 -14.82
CA THR A 338 36.17 32.21 -15.93
C THR A 338 37.00 31.28 -16.82
N TYR A 339 36.72 31.28 -18.13
CA TYR A 339 37.50 30.58 -19.16
C TYR A 339 38.43 31.57 -19.86
N ASP A 340 39.73 31.30 -19.86
CA ASP A 340 40.69 31.99 -20.73
C ASP A 340 40.69 31.33 -22.12
N TYR A 341 40.31 32.11 -23.13
CA TYR A 341 40.13 31.64 -24.52
C TYR A 341 41.44 31.55 -25.31
N SER A 342 42.58 31.92 -24.74
CA SER A 342 43.85 31.99 -25.48
C SER A 342 44.66 30.68 -25.49
N SER A 343 44.44 29.75 -24.54
CA SER A 343 45.30 28.56 -24.36
C SER A 343 44.57 27.21 -24.35
N GLY A 344 43.23 27.19 -24.32
CA GLY A 344 42.46 25.94 -24.40
C GLY A 344 42.58 25.00 -23.18
N GLN A 345 43.04 25.51 -22.02
CA GLN A 345 43.13 24.74 -20.77
C GLN A 345 42.27 25.33 -19.65
N LYS A 346 41.77 24.47 -18.75
CA LYS A 346 41.09 24.89 -17.52
C LYS A 346 42.12 25.30 -16.46
N VAL A 347 42.05 26.54 -15.97
CA VAL A 347 42.91 27.03 -14.88
C VAL A 347 42.04 27.30 -13.64
N ARG A 348 42.53 26.95 -12.44
CA ARG A 348 41.86 27.31 -11.17
C ARG A 348 42.17 28.77 -10.83
N ALA A 349 41.22 29.45 -10.17
CA ALA A 349 41.32 30.86 -9.80
C ALA A 349 42.47 31.20 -8.82
N GLU A 350 43.21 30.20 -8.34
CA GLU A 350 44.27 30.34 -7.35
C GLU A 350 45.65 30.65 -7.97
N ASP A 351 45.79 30.50 -9.30
CA ASP A 351 47.07 30.57 -10.02
C ASP A 351 47.29 31.88 -10.82
N ILE A 352 46.47 32.91 -10.62
CA ILE A 352 46.55 34.18 -11.35
C ILE A 352 47.32 35.22 -10.52
N ASP A 353 48.51 35.62 -10.99
CA ASP A 353 49.29 36.74 -10.43
C ASP A 353 48.66 38.09 -10.86
N ASP A 354 48.07 38.81 -9.90
CA ASP A 354 47.39 40.11 -10.07
C ASP A 354 48.31 41.26 -10.59
N SER A 355 49.61 41.01 -10.74
CA SER A 355 50.56 41.99 -11.24
C SER A 355 50.55 42.18 -12.76
N GLU A 356 49.95 41.26 -13.53
CA GLU A 356 49.95 41.32 -15.01
C GLU A 356 48.62 41.83 -15.64
N LEU A 357 47.59 42.11 -14.85
CA LEU A 357 46.29 42.58 -15.38
C LEU A 357 46.24 44.10 -15.62
N PRO A 358 45.71 44.58 -16.77
CA PRO A 358 45.51 46.00 -17.02
C PRO A 358 44.56 46.63 -16.00
N LEU A 359 44.83 47.89 -15.64
CA LEU A 359 44.19 48.64 -14.54
C LEU A 359 42.65 48.67 -14.56
N SER A 360 42.01 48.40 -15.69
CA SER A 360 40.54 48.33 -15.83
C SER A 360 39.91 47.05 -15.27
N GLN A 361 40.69 46.03 -14.93
CA GLN A 361 40.20 44.73 -14.42
C GLN A 361 40.56 44.45 -12.96
N ARG A 362 41.19 45.39 -12.26
CA ARG A 362 41.47 45.24 -10.82
C ARG A 362 40.22 45.52 -9.99
N VAL A 363 39.54 44.46 -9.56
CA VAL A 363 38.39 44.56 -8.65
C VAL A 363 38.90 44.76 -7.22
N LYS A 364 38.62 45.92 -6.61
CA LYS A 364 38.82 46.16 -5.17
C LYS A 364 37.83 45.31 -4.37
N GLY A 365 38.30 44.18 -3.83
CA GLY A 365 37.57 43.42 -2.82
C GLY A 365 37.57 44.14 -1.48
N ILE A 366 36.40 44.63 -1.04
CA ILE A 366 36.18 45.04 0.36
C ILE A 366 35.97 43.77 1.18
N PHE A 367 37.00 43.32 1.89
CA PHE A 367 36.88 42.29 2.91
C PHE A 367 36.11 42.83 4.13
N LYS A 368 35.06 42.13 4.56
CA LYS A 368 34.55 42.21 5.94
C LYS A 368 35.03 40.96 6.71
N PRO A 369 35.49 41.08 7.96
CA PRO A 369 35.94 39.93 8.74
C PRO A 369 34.73 39.10 9.19
N LYS A 370 34.95 37.79 9.27
CA LYS A 370 34.02 36.81 9.83
C LYS A 370 34.43 36.60 11.28
N ASP A 371 33.55 36.98 12.21
CA ASP A 371 33.72 36.72 13.63
C ASP A 371 33.54 35.22 13.91
N ASP A 372 34.48 34.68 14.70
CA ASP A 372 34.44 33.36 15.31
C ASP A 372 33.44 33.35 16.48
N ILE A 373 32.49 32.42 16.49
CA ILE A 373 31.78 31.98 17.70
C ILE A 373 31.56 30.46 17.62
N GLU A 374 32.26 29.78 18.54
CA GLU A 374 32.14 28.45 19.17
C GLU A 374 31.45 27.28 18.44
#